data_AF-A0A6B0YTU9-F1
#
_entry.id   AF-A0A6B0YTU9-F1
#
_cell.length_a   1.000
_cell.length_b   1.000
_cell.length_c   1.000
_cell.angle_alpha   90.00
_cell.angle_beta   90.00
_cell.angle_gamma   90.00
#
_symmetry.space_group_name_H-M   'P 1'
#
loop_
_entity.id
_entity.type
_entity.pdbx_description
1 polymer ?
#
loop_
_entity_poly.entity_id
_entity_poly.type
_entity_poly.pdbx_seq_one_letter_code
_entity_poly.pdbx_strand_id
1 'polypeptide(L)'
;MAKTLCKATKKDGSPCQGRGLPQYDGFCISHGPSAEETREWRARGGKNSATAARLDKRIPERLKNAIEQVVDGITGVREGTLAPAAFTAMCRGAKTLVDLYRFADEEMDSIRCEETGQAAAEFIGIPDNLELLAATVDLSARRDQYRTRFLVDQGLAELVISSEPDQPPKTVLTDEGRRRFGFWPASTLTLTEIRDWEEDLDPTPASIDELQEKCCELVDVYRGALEARGGGPAEPLPPLDPLTGQLMAELPPCVQVSLKAEYDGPFAAPRVDFLEDGLDQLNQLFQTLEEQRESETAPPDDNLSPAGVAPRSDLASPAIDENGETPRPDPNGP
;
A
#
# COMPACT_ATOMS: atom_id res chain seq x y z
N MET A 1 -13.05 -2.78 -35.46
CA MET A 1 -14.43 -3.22 -35.12
C MET A 1 -14.86 -2.51 -33.85
N ALA A 2 -16.01 -1.84 -33.84
CA ALA A 2 -16.51 -1.15 -32.65
C ALA A 2 -16.71 -2.16 -31.50
N LYS A 3 -16.27 -1.82 -30.29
CA LYS A 3 -16.50 -2.65 -29.10
C LYS A 3 -17.93 -2.42 -28.63
N THR A 4 -18.80 -3.42 -28.80
CA THR A 4 -20.14 -3.39 -28.23
C THR A 4 -20.06 -3.70 -26.73
N LEU A 5 -20.68 -2.87 -25.89
CA LEU A 5 -20.78 -3.12 -24.44
C LEU A 5 -21.83 -4.20 -24.15
N CYS A 6 -21.69 -4.85 -23.00
CA CYS A 6 -22.63 -5.84 -22.53
C CYS A 6 -24.00 -5.19 -22.26
N LYS A 7 -25.07 -5.80 -22.79
CA LYS A 7 -26.46 -5.32 -22.55
C LYS A 7 -27.00 -5.57 -21.12
N ALA A 8 -26.27 -6.28 -20.27
CA ALA A 8 -26.76 -6.65 -18.93
C ALA A 8 -26.61 -5.51 -17.92
N THR A 9 -27.47 -5.53 -16.91
CA THR A 9 -27.36 -4.71 -15.70
C THR A 9 -26.87 -5.58 -14.56
N LYS A 10 -25.91 -5.10 -13.77
CA LYS A 10 -25.41 -5.79 -12.59
C LYS A 10 -26.46 -5.78 -11.47
N LYS A 11 -26.21 -6.55 -10.41
CA LYS A 11 -27.08 -6.61 -9.22
C LYS A 11 -27.25 -5.25 -8.52
N ASP A 12 -26.27 -4.36 -8.65
CA ASP A 12 -26.28 -2.99 -8.11
C ASP A 12 -27.06 -1.97 -8.98
N GLY A 13 -27.65 -2.41 -10.09
CA GLY A 13 -28.38 -1.53 -11.02
C GLY A 13 -27.49 -0.80 -12.04
N SER A 14 -26.16 -0.92 -11.96
CA SER A 14 -25.23 -0.31 -12.91
C SER A 14 -25.08 -1.15 -14.20
N PRO A 15 -24.82 -0.54 -15.37
CA PRO A 15 -24.61 -1.27 -16.60
C PRO A 15 -23.31 -2.09 -16.56
N CYS A 16 -23.33 -3.29 -17.14
CA CYS A 16 -22.15 -4.14 -17.23
C CYS A 16 -21.14 -3.55 -18.21
N GLN A 17 -19.96 -3.17 -17.71
CA GLN A 17 -18.84 -2.67 -18.52
C GLN A 17 -18.10 -3.77 -19.30
N GLY A 18 -18.59 -5.01 -19.24
CA GLY A 18 -18.02 -6.13 -19.98
C GLY A 18 -18.17 -5.96 -21.49
N ARG A 19 -17.26 -6.56 -22.25
CA ARG A 19 -17.38 -6.60 -23.72
C ARG A 19 -18.52 -7.55 -24.12
N GLY A 20 -19.52 -7.01 -24.82
CA GLY A 20 -20.59 -7.78 -25.44
C GLY A 20 -20.05 -8.60 -26.61
N LEU A 21 -20.45 -9.87 -26.69
CA LEU A 21 -20.01 -10.79 -27.74
C LEU A 21 -21.18 -11.07 -28.70
N PRO A 22 -20.96 -11.07 -30.03
CA PRO A 22 -22.00 -11.36 -31.00
C PRO A 22 -22.64 -12.75 -30.81
N GLN A 23 -21.85 -13.76 -30.41
CA GLN A 23 -22.37 -15.10 -30.15
C GLN A 23 -23.33 -15.19 -28.94
N TYR A 24 -23.36 -14.17 -28.09
CA TYR A 24 -24.28 -14.05 -26.97
C TYR A 24 -25.20 -12.85 -27.12
N ASP A 25 -25.55 -12.46 -28.36
CA ASP A 25 -26.43 -11.32 -28.64
C ASP A 25 -26.03 -10.02 -27.91
N GLY A 26 -24.73 -9.74 -27.81
CA GLY A 26 -24.21 -8.55 -27.15
C GLY A 26 -24.17 -8.64 -25.61
N PHE A 27 -24.38 -9.81 -25.02
CA PHE A 27 -24.01 -10.08 -23.62
C PHE A 27 -22.53 -10.50 -23.51
N CYS A 28 -21.91 -10.24 -22.35
CA CYS A 28 -20.55 -10.68 -22.08
C CYS A 28 -20.51 -12.16 -21.68
N ILE A 29 -19.31 -12.74 -21.58
CA ILE A 29 -19.11 -14.13 -21.16
C ILE A 29 -19.73 -14.51 -19.81
N SER A 30 -20.03 -13.53 -18.96
CA SER A 30 -20.60 -13.77 -17.63
C SER A 30 -22.13 -13.71 -17.61
N HIS A 31 -22.74 -13.02 -18.58
CA HIS A 31 -24.20 -12.79 -18.64
C HIS A 31 -24.87 -13.46 -19.83
N GLY A 32 -24.11 -13.86 -20.84
CA GLY A 32 -24.60 -14.46 -22.08
C GLY A 32 -24.88 -15.96 -22.00
N PRO A 33 -23.93 -16.79 -21.51
CA PRO A 33 -24.11 -18.23 -21.48
C PRO A 33 -25.23 -18.65 -20.52
N SER A 34 -25.89 -19.76 -20.86
CA SER A 34 -26.82 -20.44 -19.96
C SER A 34 -26.12 -20.96 -18.70
N ALA A 35 -26.91 -21.29 -17.67
CA ALA A 35 -26.37 -21.86 -16.43
C ALA A 35 -25.60 -23.18 -16.67
N GLU A 36 -26.02 -23.98 -17.65
CA GLU A 36 -25.37 -25.23 -18.05
C GLU A 36 -24.03 -24.98 -18.74
N GLU A 37 -24.00 -24.08 -19.72
CA GLU A 37 -22.74 -23.67 -20.39
C GLU A 37 -21.77 -23.05 -19.39
N THR A 38 -22.26 -22.22 -18.47
CA THR A 38 -21.43 -21.64 -17.42
C THR A 38 -20.85 -22.71 -16.49
N ARG A 39 -21.64 -23.75 -16.14
CA ARG A 39 -21.15 -24.88 -15.34
C ARG A 39 -20.10 -25.67 -16.10
N GLU A 40 -20.34 -25.95 -17.38
CA GLU A 40 -19.40 -26.64 -18.25
C GLU A 40 -18.09 -25.86 -18.41
N TRP A 41 -18.18 -24.54 -18.56
CA TRP A 41 -17.02 -23.65 -18.64
C TRP A 41 -16.25 -23.55 -17.34
N ARG A 42 -16.93 -23.55 -16.18
CA ARG A 42 -16.24 -23.64 -14.88
C ARG A 42 -15.54 -25.00 -14.73
N ALA A 43 -16.17 -26.08 -15.19
CA ALA A 43 -15.56 -27.41 -15.18
C ALA A 43 -14.35 -27.51 -16.14
N ARG A 44 -14.41 -26.88 -17.32
CA ARG A 44 -13.28 -26.76 -18.25
C ARG A 44 -12.21 -25.78 -17.78
N GLY A 45 -12.63 -24.67 -17.19
CA GLY A 45 -11.79 -23.63 -16.60
C GLY A 45 -10.95 -24.19 -15.45
N GLY A 46 -11.53 -25.02 -14.59
CA GLY A 46 -10.82 -25.75 -13.54
C GLY A 46 -9.75 -26.74 -14.04
N LYS A 47 -9.83 -27.19 -15.31
CA LYS A 47 -8.77 -28.02 -15.91
C LYS A 47 -7.56 -27.19 -16.40
N ASN A 48 -7.77 -25.92 -16.74
CA ASN A 48 -6.70 -25.01 -17.21
C ASN A 48 -6.25 -23.98 -16.15
N SER A 49 -7.05 -23.76 -15.11
CA SER A 49 -6.69 -23.12 -13.84
C SER A 49 -6.86 -24.18 -12.76
N ALA A 50 -5.83 -24.78 -12.21
CA ALA A 50 -5.02 -24.11 -11.22
C ALA A 50 -3.79 -24.97 -10.98
N THR A 51 -2.67 -24.32 -10.72
CA THR A 51 -1.42 -24.98 -10.32
C THR A 51 -0.73 -25.78 -11.43
N ALA A 52 -1.28 -26.84 -12.01
CA ALA A 52 -0.56 -27.69 -12.99
C ALA A 52 -0.13 -26.93 -14.26
N ALA A 53 -1.05 -26.27 -14.97
CA ALA A 53 -0.72 -25.48 -16.16
C ALA A 53 0.14 -24.23 -15.85
N ARG A 54 0.11 -23.74 -14.60
CA ARG A 54 0.99 -22.65 -14.14
C ARG A 54 2.37 -23.18 -13.76
N LEU A 55 2.44 -24.38 -13.20
CA LEU A 55 3.67 -25.10 -12.89
C LEU A 55 4.39 -25.47 -14.19
N ASP A 56 3.70 -25.91 -15.23
CA ASP A 56 4.29 -26.16 -16.56
C ASP A 56 4.96 -24.92 -17.15
N LYS A 57 4.39 -23.73 -16.92
CA LYS A 57 5.00 -22.45 -17.33
C LYS A 57 6.17 -22.03 -16.43
N ARG A 58 6.19 -22.50 -15.18
CA ARG A 58 7.24 -22.22 -14.20
C ARG A 58 8.40 -23.21 -14.27
N ILE A 59 8.18 -24.40 -14.82
CA ILE A 59 9.24 -25.38 -15.06
C ILE A 59 10.16 -24.81 -16.14
N PRO A 60 11.42 -24.51 -15.82
CA PRO A 60 12.41 -24.10 -16.81
C PRO A 60 12.46 -25.11 -17.96
N GLU A 61 12.54 -24.63 -19.21
CA GLU A 61 12.56 -25.50 -20.40
C GLU A 61 13.61 -26.62 -20.29
N ARG A 62 14.77 -26.29 -19.71
CA ARG A 62 15.89 -27.21 -19.44
C ARG A 62 15.58 -28.36 -18.47
N LEU A 63 14.55 -28.24 -17.62
CA LEU A 63 14.11 -29.28 -16.67
C LEU A 63 13.02 -30.20 -17.25
N LYS A 64 12.34 -29.80 -18.33
CA LYS A 64 11.26 -30.59 -18.93
C LYS A 64 11.74 -31.98 -19.36
N ASN A 65 12.88 -32.05 -20.05
CA ASN A 65 13.48 -33.31 -20.47
C ASN A 65 13.77 -34.27 -19.30
N ALA A 66 14.25 -33.76 -18.16
CA ALA A 66 14.54 -34.59 -17.00
C ALA A 66 13.25 -35.14 -16.37
N ILE A 67 12.19 -34.34 -16.32
CA ILE A 67 10.87 -34.75 -15.83
C ILE A 67 10.25 -35.79 -16.76
N GLU A 68 10.28 -35.57 -18.07
CA GLU A 68 9.78 -36.50 -19.08
C GLU A 68 10.47 -37.87 -18.96
N GLN A 69 11.81 -37.91 -18.84
CA GLN A 69 12.53 -39.17 -18.65
C GLN A 69 12.13 -39.91 -17.36
N VAL A 70 11.86 -39.19 -16.27
CA VAL A 70 11.36 -39.81 -15.03
C VAL A 70 9.97 -40.39 -15.22
N VAL A 71 9.07 -39.67 -15.91
CA VAL A 71 7.71 -40.14 -16.22
C VAL A 71 7.74 -41.38 -17.12
N ASP A 72 8.58 -41.37 -18.15
CA ASP A 72 8.77 -42.50 -19.06
C ASP A 72 9.35 -43.71 -18.32
N GLY A 73 10.31 -43.49 -17.42
CA GLY A 73 10.87 -44.56 -16.61
C GLY A 73 9.86 -45.19 -15.64
N ILE A 74 8.92 -44.42 -15.08
CA ILE A 74 7.82 -44.96 -14.26
C ILE A 74 6.96 -45.92 -15.10
N THR A 75 6.63 -45.51 -16.33
CA THR A 75 5.87 -46.32 -17.27
C THR A 75 6.63 -47.60 -17.63
N GLY A 76 7.94 -47.48 -17.92
CA GLY A 76 8.79 -48.63 -18.24
C GLY A 76 8.93 -49.64 -17.11
N VAL A 77 9.01 -49.20 -15.84
CA VAL A 77 9.01 -50.11 -14.69
C VAL A 77 7.67 -50.84 -14.55
N ARG A 78 6.55 -50.12 -14.73
CA ARG A 78 5.20 -50.70 -14.66
C ARG A 78 4.98 -51.76 -15.74
N GLU A 79 5.51 -51.55 -16.93
CA GLU A 79 5.41 -52.46 -18.07
C GLU A 79 6.45 -53.58 -18.05
N GLY A 80 7.42 -53.52 -17.12
CA GLY A 80 8.51 -54.49 -17.01
C GLY A 80 9.60 -54.34 -18.08
N THR A 81 9.59 -53.26 -18.85
CA THR A 81 10.62 -52.93 -19.85
C THR A 81 11.87 -52.29 -19.24
N LEU A 82 11.74 -51.73 -18.03
CA LEU A 82 12.84 -51.16 -17.25
C LEU A 82 12.99 -51.84 -15.89
N ALA A 83 14.21 -52.26 -15.55
CA ALA A 83 14.48 -52.82 -14.23
C ALA A 83 14.36 -51.75 -13.13
N PRO A 84 13.76 -52.05 -11.96
CA PRO A 84 13.61 -51.08 -10.86
C PRO A 84 14.93 -50.45 -10.39
N ALA A 85 16.03 -51.19 -10.43
CA ALA A 85 17.35 -50.69 -10.08
C ALA A 85 17.86 -49.61 -11.05
N ALA A 86 17.61 -49.79 -12.36
CA ALA A 86 17.97 -48.80 -13.38
C ALA A 86 17.14 -47.52 -13.23
N PHE A 87 15.83 -47.66 -12.97
CA PHE A 87 14.95 -46.53 -12.68
C PHE A 87 15.42 -45.75 -11.44
N THR A 88 15.80 -46.45 -10.36
CA THR A 88 16.33 -45.80 -9.15
C THR A 88 17.59 -44.98 -9.42
N ALA A 89 18.51 -45.50 -10.24
CA ALA A 89 19.70 -44.75 -10.65
C ALA A 89 19.34 -43.50 -11.47
N MET A 90 18.38 -43.61 -12.39
CA MET A 90 17.87 -42.49 -13.18
C MET A 90 17.24 -41.41 -12.30
N CYS A 91 16.43 -41.77 -11.30
CA CYS A 91 15.85 -40.81 -10.36
C CYS A 91 16.92 -40.05 -9.55
N ARG A 92 18.01 -40.71 -9.16
CA ARG A 92 19.14 -40.05 -8.49
C ARG A 92 19.83 -39.04 -9.41
N GLY A 93 20.00 -39.39 -10.69
CA GLY A 93 20.51 -38.46 -11.71
C GLY A 93 19.60 -37.24 -11.90
N ALA A 94 18.30 -37.47 -12.07
CA ALA A 94 17.31 -36.40 -12.21
C ALA A 94 17.28 -35.47 -10.98
N LYS A 95 17.33 -36.05 -9.77
CA LYS A 95 17.44 -35.27 -8.52
C LYS A 95 18.70 -34.39 -8.51
N THR A 96 19.85 -34.96 -8.87
CA THR A 96 21.12 -34.22 -8.90
C THR A 96 21.05 -33.04 -9.88
N LEU A 97 20.42 -33.24 -11.06
CA LEU A 97 20.20 -32.15 -12.02
C LEU A 97 19.33 -31.04 -11.44
N VAL A 98 18.21 -31.38 -10.80
CA VAL A 98 17.33 -30.39 -10.15
C VAL A 98 18.08 -29.62 -9.06
N ASP A 99 18.86 -30.33 -8.23
CA ASP A 99 19.65 -29.71 -7.16
C ASP A 99 20.73 -28.75 -7.73
N LEU A 100 21.40 -29.11 -8.83
CA LEU A 100 22.35 -28.22 -9.53
C LEU A 100 21.68 -26.98 -10.13
N TYR A 101 20.50 -27.12 -10.72
CA TYR A 101 19.78 -25.97 -11.27
C TYR A 101 19.28 -25.03 -10.19
N ARG A 102 18.80 -25.57 -9.06
CA ARG A 102 18.41 -24.75 -7.91
C ARG A 102 19.60 -23.94 -7.40
N PHE A 103 20.75 -24.59 -7.24
CA PHE A 103 22.00 -23.91 -6.84
C PHE A 103 22.39 -22.80 -7.82
N ALA A 104 22.34 -23.06 -9.13
CA ALA A 104 22.65 -22.06 -10.14
C ALA A 104 21.65 -20.88 -10.14
N ASP A 105 20.36 -21.13 -9.92
CA ASP A 105 19.36 -20.07 -9.84
C ASP A 105 19.55 -19.22 -8.56
N GLU A 106 19.85 -19.85 -7.42
CA GLU A 106 20.19 -19.16 -6.16
C GLU A 106 21.45 -18.28 -6.33
N GLU A 107 22.49 -18.78 -6.99
CA GLU A 107 23.73 -18.04 -7.27
C GLU A 107 23.48 -16.86 -8.21
N MET A 108 22.70 -17.06 -9.28
CA MET A 108 22.33 -15.98 -10.20
C MET A 108 21.49 -14.89 -9.53
N ASP A 109 20.59 -15.25 -8.63
CA ASP A 109 19.81 -14.28 -7.87
C ASP A 109 20.68 -13.52 -6.85
N SER A 110 21.68 -14.17 -6.23
CA SER A 110 22.70 -13.49 -5.42
C SER A 110 23.46 -12.45 -6.24
N ILE A 111 23.94 -12.83 -7.42
CA ILE A 111 24.66 -11.92 -8.33
C ILE A 111 23.78 -10.73 -8.72
N ARG A 112 22.50 -10.94 -9.08
CA ARG A 112 21.58 -9.84 -9.40
C ARG A 112 21.35 -8.91 -8.21
N CYS A 113 21.19 -9.46 -7.01
CA CYS A 113 21.04 -8.65 -5.80
C CYS A 113 22.30 -7.81 -5.54
N GLU A 114 23.49 -8.39 -5.73
CA GLU A 114 24.76 -7.68 -5.62
C GLU A 114 24.91 -6.58 -6.68
N GLU A 115 24.63 -6.87 -7.95
CA GLU A 115 24.68 -5.90 -9.05
C GLU A 115 23.69 -4.75 -8.88
N THR A 116 22.45 -5.06 -8.45
CA THR A 116 21.44 -4.03 -8.16
C THR A 116 21.82 -3.21 -6.93
N GLY A 117 22.43 -3.83 -5.92
CA GLY A 117 22.98 -3.14 -4.75
C GLY A 117 24.13 -2.19 -5.13
N GLN A 118 25.04 -2.64 -6.00
CA GLN A 118 26.14 -1.81 -6.54
C GLN A 118 25.59 -0.64 -7.36
N ALA A 119 24.67 -0.88 -8.28
CA ALA A 119 24.06 0.19 -9.10
C ALA A 119 23.31 1.22 -8.23
N ALA A 120 22.64 0.78 -7.16
CA ALA A 120 21.99 1.68 -6.22
C ALA A 120 23.01 2.49 -5.40
N ALA A 121 24.13 1.88 -4.97
CA ALA A 121 25.20 2.58 -4.25
C ALA A 121 25.84 3.68 -5.14
N GLU A 122 26.16 3.34 -6.39
CA GLU A 122 26.67 4.29 -7.38
C GLU A 122 25.70 5.46 -7.60
N PHE A 123 24.39 5.19 -7.68
CA PHE A 123 23.37 6.21 -7.89
C PHE A 123 23.26 7.21 -6.74
N ILE A 124 23.43 6.76 -5.48
CA ILE A 124 23.27 7.62 -4.28
C ILE A 124 24.59 8.34 -3.92
N GLY A 125 25.73 7.95 -4.52
CA GLY A 125 27.03 8.57 -4.25
C GLY A 125 27.55 8.29 -2.82
N ILE A 126 27.03 7.25 -2.17
CA ILE A 126 27.52 6.75 -0.89
C ILE A 126 28.63 5.73 -1.20
N PRO A 127 29.85 5.85 -0.64
CA PRO A 127 30.94 4.94 -0.95
C PRO A 127 30.57 3.46 -0.72
N ASP A 128 31.06 2.61 -1.62
CA ASP A 128 30.74 1.19 -1.90
C ASP A 128 30.90 0.17 -0.74
N ASN A 129 30.88 0.60 0.51
CA ASN A 129 30.95 -0.34 1.61
C ASN A 129 29.58 -0.96 1.90
N LEU A 130 29.09 -1.77 0.95
CA LEU A 130 27.87 -2.58 1.10
C LEU A 130 27.94 -3.44 2.37
N GLU A 131 29.12 -3.91 2.77
CA GLU A 131 29.30 -4.61 4.05
C GLU A 131 28.99 -3.71 5.25
N LEU A 132 29.39 -2.44 5.22
CA LEU A 132 29.04 -1.47 6.26
C LEU A 132 27.52 -1.22 6.29
N LEU A 133 26.87 -1.06 5.13
CA LEU A 133 25.42 -0.90 5.06
C LEU A 133 24.68 -2.13 5.60
N ALA A 134 25.08 -3.33 5.17
CA ALA A 134 24.54 -4.59 5.69
C ALA A 134 24.75 -4.68 7.21
N ALA A 135 25.94 -4.35 7.71
CA ALA A 135 26.23 -4.31 9.14
C ALA A 135 25.37 -3.27 9.88
N THR A 136 25.08 -2.11 9.28
CA THR A 136 24.19 -1.11 9.89
C THR A 136 22.74 -1.57 9.95
N VAL A 137 22.26 -2.27 8.92
CA VAL A 137 20.92 -2.88 8.92
C VAL A 137 20.84 -3.97 9.97
N ASP A 138 21.83 -4.84 10.06
CA ASP A 138 21.91 -5.90 11.09
C ASP A 138 21.96 -5.33 12.51
N LEU A 139 22.76 -4.28 12.72
CA LEU A 139 22.82 -3.59 14.02
C LEU A 139 21.50 -2.92 14.37
N SER A 140 20.83 -2.32 13.38
CA SER A 140 19.51 -1.70 13.57
C SER A 140 18.45 -2.76 13.90
N ALA A 141 18.44 -3.90 13.19
CA ALA A 141 17.54 -5.01 13.46
C ALA A 141 17.77 -5.61 14.85
N ARG A 142 19.04 -5.79 15.27
CA ARG A 142 19.37 -6.23 16.64
C ARG A 142 18.93 -5.23 17.69
N ARG A 143 19.18 -3.93 17.45
CA ARG A 143 18.73 -2.85 18.34
C ARG A 143 17.22 -2.89 18.54
N ASP A 144 16.48 -3.03 17.45
CA ASP A 144 15.01 -3.10 17.49
C ASP A 144 14.55 -4.37 18.22
N GLN A 145 15.18 -5.51 17.97
CA GLN A 145 14.90 -6.75 18.71
C GLN A 145 15.11 -6.60 20.22
N TYR A 146 16.20 -5.94 20.64
CA TYR A 146 16.47 -5.68 22.06
C TYR A 146 15.41 -4.77 22.69
N ARG A 147 15.05 -3.66 22.01
CA ARG A 147 14.00 -2.74 22.48
C ARG A 147 12.65 -3.45 22.57
N THR A 148 12.28 -4.23 21.55
CA THR A 148 11.03 -5.00 21.52
C THR A 148 10.96 -6.01 22.67
N ARG A 149 12.04 -6.78 22.89
CA ARG A 149 12.10 -7.71 24.03
C ARG A 149 11.98 -6.99 25.36
N PHE A 150 12.65 -5.85 25.50
CA PHE A 150 12.55 -5.03 26.72
C PHE A 150 11.11 -4.55 26.97
N LEU A 151 10.39 -4.10 25.93
CA LEU A 151 8.97 -3.73 26.06
C LEU A 151 8.10 -4.91 26.50
N VAL A 152 8.36 -6.11 25.98
CA VAL A 152 7.67 -7.35 26.39
C VAL A 152 7.99 -7.70 27.84
N ASP A 153 9.26 -7.64 28.24
CA ASP A 153 9.71 -7.94 29.61
C ASP A 153 9.12 -6.94 30.64
N GLN A 154 8.82 -5.71 30.23
CA GLN A 154 8.14 -4.69 31.06
C GLN A 154 6.60 -4.81 31.04
N GLY A 155 6.03 -5.75 30.28
CA GLY A 155 4.57 -5.88 30.11
C GLY A 155 3.93 -4.74 29.30
N LEU A 156 4.73 -3.96 28.58
CA LEU A 156 4.27 -2.89 27.69
C LEU A 156 3.93 -3.41 26.29
N ALA A 157 4.40 -4.60 25.93
CA ALA A 157 4.04 -5.29 24.71
C ALA A 157 3.84 -6.79 24.96
N GLU A 158 3.15 -7.44 24.04
CA GLU A 158 2.95 -8.90 24.04
C GLU A 158 3.27 -9.49 22.67
N LEU A 159 3.73 -10.75 22.66
CA LEU A 159 3.97 -11.50 21.44
C LEU A 159 2.68 -12.23 21.04
N VAL A 160 2.09 -11.79 19.95
CA VAL A 160 0.91 -12.40 19.35
C VAL A 160 1.36 -13.39 18.27
N ILE A 161 1.13 -14.68 18.53
CA ILE A 161 1.40 -15.74 17.56
C ILE A 161 0.35 -15.61 16.44
N SER A 162 0.82 -15.49 15.19
CA SER A 162 -0.07 -15.43 14.03
C SER A 162 -0.83 -16.75 13.88
N SER A 163 -2.08 -16.68 13.43
CA SER A 163 -2.85 -17.88 13.05
C SER A 163 -2.27 -18.56 11.80
N GLU A 164 -1.45 -17.84 11.02
CA GLU A 164 -0.74 -18.40 9.88
C GLU A 164 0.60 -19.00 10.33
N PRO A 165 0.84 -20.31 10.09
CA PRO A 165 2.01 -21.00 10.64
C PRO A 165 3.35 -20.49 10.10
N ASP A 166 3.34 -19.85 8.92
CA ASP A 166 4.53 -19.31 8.27
C ASP A 166 4.79 -17.83 8.60
N GLN A 167 3.89 -17.17 9.33
CA GLN A 167 4.09 -15.78 9.74
C GLN A 167 4.83 -15.71 11.08
N PRO A 168 5.87 -14.85 11.19
CA PRO A 168 6.54 -14.64 12.47
C PRO A 168 5.57 -14.05 13.51
N PRO A 169 5.80 -14.31 14.81
CA PRO A 169 5.01 -13.67 15.86
C PRO A 169 5.13 -12.16 15.76
N LYS A 170 4.00 -11.47 15.92
CA LYS A 170 3.92 -10.01 15.91
C LYS A 170 4.05 -9.50 17.32
N THR A 171 4.77 -8.40 17.53
CA THR A 171 4.78 -7.74 18.84
C THR A 171 3.76 -6.63 18.84
N VAL A 172 2.87 -6.65 19.82
CA VAL A 172 1.73 -5.72 19.90
C VAL A 172 1.77 -5.00 21.24
N LEU A 173 1.56 -3.68 21.25
CA LEU A 173 1.48 -2.93 22.51
C LEU A 173 0.27 -3.35 23.35
N THR A 174 0.50 -3.52 24.66
CA THR A 174 -0.58 -3.67 25.65
C THR A 174 -1.26 -2.32 25.89
N ASP A 175 -2.40 -2.31 26.58
CA ASP A 175 -3.10 -1.06 26.96
C ASP A 175 -2.17 -0.10 27.74
N GLU A 176 -1.28 -0.64 28.59
CA GLU A 176 -0.31 0.15 29.33
C GLU A 176 0.80 0.67 28.42
N GLY A 177 1.35 -0.16 27.53
CA GLY A 177 2.32 0.30 26.52
C GLY A 177 1.76 1.40 25.65
N ARG A 178 0.52 1.25 25.18
CA ARG A 178 -0.17 2.29 24.41
C ARG A 178 -0.20 3.62 25.17
N ARG A 179 -0.66 3.64 26.43
CA ARG A 179 -0.67 4.85 27.26
C ARG A 179 0.71 5.49 27.42
N ARG A 180 1.75 4.67 27.65
CA ARG A 180 3.15 5.12 27.81
C ARG A 180 3.72 5.79 26.57
N PHE A 181 3.29 5.37 25.38
CA PHE A 181 3.68 5.97 24.11
C PHE A 181 2.65 6.99 23.60
N GLY A 182 1.72 7.46 24.45
CA GLY A 182 0.73 8.48 24.08
C GLY A 182 -0.43 7.96 23.22
N PHE A 183 -0.55 6.65 23.00
CA PHE A 183 -1.70 6.05 22.36
C PHE A 183 -2.82 5.88 23.38
N TRP A 184 -3.79 6.78 23.34
CA TRP A 184 -4.98 6.68 24.17
C TRP A 184 -6.06 5.89 23.44
N PRO A 185 -6.78 4.98 24.13
CA PRO A 185 -8.04 4.51 23.60
C PRO A 185 -8.94 5.74 23.52
N ALA A 186 -9.22 6.20 22.30
CA ALA A 186 -10.31 7.14 22.13
C ALA A 186 -11.53 6.49 22.78
N SER A 187 -12.23 7.24 23.62
CA SER A 187 -13.51 6.76 24.12
C SER A 187 -14.36 6.35 22.92
N THR A 188 -15.15 5.29 23.05
CA THR A 188 -16.04 4.82 21.99
C THR A 188 -16.93 5.96 21.46
N LEU A 189 -17.27 6.93 22.32
CA LEU A 189 -17.96 8.16 21.95
C LEU A 189 -17.18 8.96 20.89
N THR A 190 -15.94 9.35 21.21
CA THR A 190 -15.10 10.18 20.33
C THR A 190 -14.83 9.56 18.96
N LEU A 191 -14.84 8.23 18.84
CA LEU A 191 -14.60 7.56 17.56
C LEU A 191 -15.80 7.56 16.62
N THR A 192 -16.98 7.30 17.17
CA THR A 192 -18.22 7.34 16.42
C THR A 192 -18.52 8.78 16.01
N GLU A 193 -18.32 9.73 16.93
CA GLU A 193 -18.45 11.17 16.64
C GLU A 193 -17.51 11.65 15.54
N ILE A 194 -16.22 11.25 15.56
CA ILE A 194 -15.27 11.61 14.50
C ILE A 194 -15.66 10.99 13.15
N ARG A 195 -16.10 9.72 13.12
CA ARG A 195 -16.47 9.05 11.87
C ARG A 195 -17.77 9.60 11.29
N ASP A 196 -18.77 9.83 12.14
CA ASP A 196 -20.03 10.44 11.74
C ASP A 196 -19.76 11.85 11.20
N TRP A 197 -18.81 12.58 11.80
CA TRP A 197 -18.34 13.87 11.29
C TRP A 197 -17.60 13.78 9.95
N GLU A 198 -16.74 12.77 9.73
CA GLU A 198 -16.10 12.51 8.44
C GLU A 198 -17.13 12.17 7.34
N GLU A 199 -18.19 11.44 7.68
CA GLU A 199 -19.29 11.12 6.76
C GLU A 199 -20.18 12.33 6.48
N ASP A 200 -20.37 13.22 7.47
CA ASP A 200 -21.18 14.44 7.38
C ASP A 200 -20.42 15.64 6.78
N LEU A 201 -19.09 15.55 6.61
CA LEU A 201 -18.27 16.49 5.85
C LEU A 201 -18.52 16.34 4.34
N ASP A 202 -19.70 16.78 3.90
CA ASP A 202 -19.98 17.03 2.49
C ASP A 202 -18.98 18.09 1.97
N PRO A 203 -18.23 17.87 0.87
CA PRO A 203 -17.14 18.74 0.41
C PRO A 203 -17.56 20.15 -0.03
N THR A 204 -18.86 20.46 -0.01
CA THR A 204 -19.39 21.78 -0.35
C THR A 204 -20.45 22.20 0.67
N PRO A 205 -20.05 22.89 1.75
CA PRO A 205 -21.01 23.47 2.69
C PRO A 205 -21.92 24.47 1.96
N ALA A 206 -23.22 24.47 2.26
CA ALA A 206 -24.18 25.30 1.54
C ALA A 206 -24.15 26.76 2.01
N SER A 207 -23.58 27.04 3.19
CA SER A 207 -23.42 28.39 3.74
C SER A 207 -22.27 28.52 4.74
N ILE A 208 -21.86 29.77 5.03
CA ILE A 208 -20.87 30.09 6.07
C ILE A 208 -21.38 29.70 7.47
N ASP A 209 -22.68 29.84 7.72
CA ASP A 209 -23.29 29.53 9.02
C ASP A 209 -23.21 28.02 9.32
N GLU A 210 -23.44 27.17 8.30
CA GLU A 210 -23.28 25.70 8.42
C GLU A 210 -21.83 25.30 8.72
N LEU A 211 -20.86 26.00 8.14
CA LEU A 211 -19.45 25.78 8.47
C LEU A 211 -19.09 26.20 9.88
N GLN A 212 -19.68 27.30 10.38
CA GLN A 212 -19.43 27.77 11.74
C GLN A 212 -19.97 26.78 12.76
N GLU A 213 -21.15 26.22 12.51
CA GLU A 213 -21.74 25.16 13.33
C GLU A 213 -20.82 23.92 13.36
N LYS A 214 -20.41 23.41 12.19
CA LYS A 214 -19.49 22.26 12.10
C LYS A 214 -18.13 22.50 12.77
N CYS A 215 -17.60 23.73 12.71
CA CYS A 215 -16.38 24.08 13.44
C CYS A 215 -16.57 24.09 14.95
N CYS A 216 -17.69 24.61 15.44
CA CYS A 216 -18.00 24.57 16.87
C CYS A 216 -18.09 23.13 17.37
N GLU A 217 -18.75 22.25 16.61
CA GLU A 217 -18.83 20.82 16.92
C GLU A 217 -17.44 20.16 16.96
N LEU A 218 -16.58 20.41 15.95
CA LEU A 218 -15.23 19.85 15.95
C LEU A 218 -14.40 20.39 17.13
N VAL A 219 -14.50 21.68 17.45
CA VAL A 219 -13.80 22.29 18.59
C VAL A 219 -14.25 21.67 19.90
N ASP A 220 -15.54 21.36 20.06
CA ASP A 220 -16.04 20.70 21.26
C ASP A 220 -15.61 19.22 21.34
N VAL A 221 -15.58 18.49 20.21
CA VAL A 221 -14.99 17.13 20.13
C VAL A 221 -13.50 17.17 20.48
N TYR A 222 -12.76 18.14 19.94
CA TYR A 222 -11.33 18.33 20.21
C TYR A 222 -11.09 18.69 21.68
N ARG A 223 -11.89 19.59 22.24
CA ARG A 223 -11.83 19.94 23.67
C ARG A 223 -12.14 18.73 24.54
N GLY A 224 -13.17 17.94 24.20
CA GLY A 224 -13.49 16.69 24.89
C GLY A 224 -12.33 15.69 24.85
N ALA A 225 -11.65 15.57 23.71
CA ALA A 225 -10.45 14.75 23.58
C ALA A 225 -9.28 15.28 24.42
N LEU A 226 -9.06 16.60 24.46
CA LEU A 226 -8.03 17.24 25.29
C LEU A 226 -8.33 17.16 26.78
N GLU A 227 -9.59 17.29 27.19
CA GLU A 227 -10.02 17.15 28.58
C GLU A 227 -9.90 15.69 29.04
N ALA A 228 -10.27 14.73 28.18
CA ALA A 228 -10.02 13.31 28.41
C ALA A 228 -8.51 13.01 28.57
N ARG A 229 -7.65 13.77 27.87
CA ARG A 229 -6.19 13.72 28.01
C ARG A 229 -5.68 14.38 29.30
N GLY A 230 -6.19 15.57 29.63
CA GLY A 230 -5.72 16.40 30.76
C GLY A 230 -6.30 16.02 32.13
N GLY A 231 -7.43 15.31 32.17
CA GLY A 231 -8.08 14.86 33.41
C GLY A 231 -7.51 13.57 34.01
N GLY A 232 -6.56 12.92 33.32
CA GLY A 232 -5.91 11.70 33.79
C GLY A 232 -4.81 11.96 34.83
N PRO A 233 -4.39 10.95 35.62
CA PRO A 233 -3.14 11.02 36.36
C PRO A 233 -1.99 11.39 35.40
N ALA A 234 -1.06 12.23 35.86
CA ALA A 234 0.06 12.77 35.07
C ALA A 234 0.57 11.76 34.02
N GLU A 235 0.65 12.20 32.75
CA GLU A 235 0.97 11.33 31.61
C GLU A 235 2.15 10.42 31.96
N PRO A 236 1.97 9.09 31.89
CA PRO A 236 3.02 8.18 32.29
C PRO A 236 4.18 8.33 31.28
N LEU A 237 5.34 8.78 31.78
CA LEU A 237 6.52 9.01 30.94
C LEU A 237 6.83 7.76 30.10
N PRO A 238 7.27 7.94 28.83
CA PRO A 238 7.72 6.83 27.99
C PRO A 238 8.77 5.96 28.70
N PRO A 239 8.87 4.66 28.36
CA PRO A 239 9.90 3.82 28.95
C PRO A 239 11.29 4.33 28.56
N LEU A 240 12.28 4.09 29.42
CA LEU A 240 13.67 4.35 29.08
C LEU A 240 14.14 3.31 28.08
N ASP A 241 14.87 3.76 27.06
CA ASP A 241 15.55 2.90 26.11
C ASP A 241 16.65 2.11 26.85
N PRO A 242 16.62 0.76 26.78
CA PRO A 242 17.59 -0.07 27.50
C PRO A 242 19.04 0.13 27.04
N LEU A 243 19.27 0.71 25.86
CA LEU A 243 20.60 0.91 25.28
C LEU A 243 21.16 2.30 25.54
N THR A 244 20.31 3.34 25.55
CA THR A 244 20.77 4.73 25.70
C THR A 244 20.44 5.32 27.07
N GLY A 245 19.50 4.73 27.81
CA GLY A 245 18.98 5.29 29.06
C GLY A 245 18.13 6.56 28.88
N GLN A 246 17.84 6.96 27.64
CA GLN A 246 16.99 8.11 27.33
C GLN A 246 15.52 7.68 27.19
N LEU A 247 14.57 8.62 27.24
CA LEU A 247 13.17 8.32 26.98
C LEU A 247 12.99 7.81 25.54
N MET A 248 12.31 6.68 25.38
CA MET A 248 11.98 6.12 24.08
C MET A 248 10.76 6.83 23.52
N ALA A 249 10.99 7.93 22.79
CA ALA A 249 9.91 8.72 22.20
C ALA A 249 9.21 8.00 21.03
N GLU A 250 9.96 7.19 20.28
CA GLU A 250 9.48 6.48 19.10
C GLU A 250 9.39 4.97 19.35
N LEU A 251 8.35 4.35 18.79
CA LEU A 251 8.20 2.89 18.82
C LEU A 251 9.23 2.21 17.91
N PRO A 252 9.78 1.05 18.31
CA PRO A 252 10.56 0.22 17.39
C PRO A 252 9.69 -0.18 16.18
N PRO A 253 10.23 -0.15 14.93
CA PRO A 253 9.45 -0.42 13.72
C PRO A 253 8.72 -1.78 13.66
N CYS A 254 9.17 -2.77 14.44
CA CYS A 254 8.57 -4.09 14.51
C CYS A 254 7.45 -4.24 15.56
N VAL A 255 7.18 -3.19 16.35
CA VAL A 255 6.10 -3.16 17.34
C VAL A 255 4.86 -2.53 16.73
N GLN A 256 3.76 -3.26 16.76
CA GLN A 256 2.48 -2.82 16.23
C GLN A 256 1.58 -2.26 17.33
N VAL A 257 0.80 -1.24 16.98
CA VAL A 257 -0.28 -0.75 17.83
C VAL A 257 -1.56 -1.47 17.39
N SER A 258 -1.92 -2.57 18.05
CA SER A 258 -3.24 -3.16 17.80
C SER A 258 -4.28 -2.28 18.48
N LEU A 259 -5.11 -1.67 17.65
CA LEU A 259 -6.46 -1.31 18.05
C LEU A 259 -7.24 -2.64 18.04
N LYS A 260 -8.00 -2.94 19.10
CA LYS A 260 -8.82 -4.16 19.12
C LYS A 260 -9.67 -4.20 17.84
N ALA A 261 -9.82 -5.40 17.26
CA ALA A 261 -10.41 -5.68 15.94
C ALA A 261 -11.81 -5.12 15.64
N GLU A 262 -12.45 -4.46 16.61
CA GLU A 262 -13.65 -3.65 16.36
C GLU A 262 -13.34 -2.37 15.56
N TYR A 263 -12.05 -2.00 15.40
CA TYR A 263 -11.61 -0.80 14.68
C TYR A 263 -10.35 -1.07 13.82
N ASP A 264 -10.47 -1.92 12.80
CA ASP A 264 -9.44 -2.15 11.77
C ASP A 264 -9.40 -0.98 10.75
N GLY A 265 -9.02 0.22 11.22
CA GLY A 265 -8.70 1.38 10.38
C GLY A 265 -7.17 1.59 10.30
N PRO A 266 -6.62 2.02 9.14
CA PRO A 266 -5.17 2.14 8.94
C PRO A 266 -4.47 3.30 9.67
N PHE A 267 -5.15 4.00 10.58
CA PHE A 267 -4.64 5.21 11.23
C PHE A 267 -4.31 4.96 12.71
N ALA A 268 -3.05 4.64 12.94
CA ALA A 268 -2.43 4.56 14.28
C ALA A 268 -1.51 5.78 14.54
N ALA A 269 -1.89 6.96 14.04
CA ALA A 269 -1.26 8.20 14.49
C ALA A 269 -1.77 8.57 15.91
N PRO A 270 -1.00 9.32 16.71
CA PRO A 270 -1.56 10.00 17.88
C PRO A 270 -2.72 10.86 17.38
N ARG A 271 -3.96 10.47 17.71
CA ARG A 271 -5.17 11.06 17.11
C ARG A 271 -5.34 12.56 17.34
N VAL A 272 -4.52 13.14 18.23
CA VAL A 272 -4.46 14.59 18.43
C VAL A 272 -3.90 15.27 17.19
N ASP A 273 -2.84 14.74 16.58
CA ASP A 273 -2.22 15.33 15.39
C ASP A 273 -3.22 15.36 14.21
N PHE A 274 -4.05 14.33 14.06
CA PHE A 274 -5.12 14.32 13.05
C PHE A 274 -6.22 15.36 13.33
N LEU A 275 -6.59 15.55 14.59
CA LEU A 275 -7.56 16.58 14.96
C LEU A 275 -6.97 17.99 14.81
N GLU A 276 -5.68 18.16 15.07
CA GLU A 276 -4.93 19.40 14.81
C GLU A 276 -4.90 19.70 13.30
N ASP A 277 -4.54 18.72 12.46
CA ASP A 277 -4.57 18.84 11.00
C ASP A 277 -5.98 19.17 10.48
N GLY A 278 -7.02 18.54 11.04
CA GLY A 278 -8.41 18.81 10.71
C GLY A 278 -8.85 20.23 11.11
N LEU A 279 -8.42 20.70 12.28
CA LEU A 279 -8.67 22.06 12.75
C LEU A 279 -7.99 23.08 11.83
N ASP A 280 -6.75 22.83 11.43
CA ASP A 280 -5.99 23.68 10.52
C ASP A 280 -6.64 23.76 9.13
N GLN A 281 -7.14 22.66 8.59
CA GLN A 281 -7.88 22.64 7.33
C GLN A 281 -9.18 23.46 7.40
N LEU A 282 -9.94 23.33 8.49
CA LEU A 282 -11.14 24.13 8.68
C LEU A 282 -10.83 25.62 8.81
N ASN A 283 -9.77 25.98 9.54
CA ASN A 283 -9.32 27.37 9.65
C ASN A 283 -8.96 27.96 8.27
N GLN A 284 -8.33 27.18 7.40
CA GLN A 284 -8.03 27.61 6.02
C GLN A 284 -9.29 27.80 5.16
N LEU A 285 -10.28 26.90 5.30
CA LEU A 285 -11.57 27.04 4.61
C LEU A 285 -12.32 28.28 5.08
N PHE A 286 -12.29 28.56 6.39
CA PHE A 286 -12.84 29.78 6.98
C PHE A 286 -12.24 31.04 6.36
N GLN A 287 -10.92 31.11 6.33
CA GLN A 287 -10.21 32.25 5.75
C GLN A 287 -10.57 32.43 4.27
N THR A 288 -10.64 31.34 3.50
CA THR A 288 -11.00 31.39 2.08
C THR A 288 -12.41 31.95 1.86
N LEU A 289 -13.38 31.59 2.70
CA LEU A 289 -14.75 32.08 2.57
C LEU A 289 -14.94 33.51 3.04
N GLU A 290 -14.20 33.95 4.06
CA GLU A 290 -14.15 35.35 4.45
C GLU A 290 -13.60 36.22 3.31
N GLU A 291 -12.52 35.79 2.66
CA GLU A 291 -11.96 36.46 1.48
C GLU A 291 -12.97 36.53 0.32
N GLN A 292 -13.71 35.45 0.06
CA GLN A 292 -14.77 35.45 -0.96
C GLN A 292 -15.91 36.42 -0.61
N ARG A 293 -16.37 36.44 0.64
CA ARG A 293 -17.43 37.35 1.10
C ARG A 293 -16.99 38.82 1.03
N GLU A 294 -15.74 39.11 1.39
CA GLU A 294 -15.17 40.45 1.23
C GLU A 294 -15.10 40.84 -0.26
N SER A 295 -14.78 39.91 -1.15
CA SER A 295 -14.78 40.17 -2.60
C SER A 295 -16.18 40.42 -3.19
N GLU A 296 -17.22 39.77 -2.66
CA GLU A 296 -18.61 39.97 -3.10
C GLU A 296 -19.23 41.25 -2.54
N THR A 297 -18.82 41.66 -1.34
CA THR A 297 -19.30 42.88 -0.69
C THR A 297 -18.48 44.11 -1.03
N ALA A 298 -17.29 43.94 -1.62
CA ALA A 298 -16.53 45.03 -2.20
C ALA A 298 -17.40 45.75 -3.23
N PRO A 299 -17.62 47.07 -3.08
CA PRO A 299 -18.39 47.82 -4.06
C PRO A 299 -17.73 47.61 -5.43
N PRO A 300 -18.51 47.43 -6.52
CA PRO A 300 -17.93 47.34 -7.84
C PRO A 300 -17.03 48.55 -8.03
N ASP A 301 -15.77 48.28 -8.39
CA ASP A 301 -14.75 49.31 -8.51
C ASP A 301 -15.11 50.23 -9.69
N ASP A 302 -15.94 51.24 -9.42
CA ASP A 302 -16.43 52.25 -10.39
C ASP A 302 -15.26 53.06 -11.01
N ASN A 303 -14.02 52.85 -10.55
CA ASN A 303 -12.80 53.40 -11.13
C ASN A 303 -12.19 52.57 -12.26
N LEU A 304 -12.79 51.44 -12.65
CA LEU A 304 -12.52 50.85 -13.96
C LEU A 304 -13.25 51.64 -15.05
N SER A 305 -12.84 52.91 -15.24
CA SER A 305 -13.02 53.57 -16.53
C SER A 305 -12.48 52.64 -17.62
N PRO A 306 -13.17 52.47 -18.76
CA PRO A 306 -12.67 51.69 -19.88
C PRO A 306 -11.38 52.38 -20.37
N ALA A 307 -10.24 51.97 -19.81
CA ALA A 307 -8.94 52.30 -20.33
C ALA A 307 -8.96 51.80 -21.78
N GLY A 308 -8.93 52.78 -22.70
CA GLY A 308 -9.08 52.54 -24.11
C GLY A 308 -8.24 51.35 -24.53
N VAL A 309 -8.90 50.40 -25.20
CA VAL A 309 -8.27 49.32 -25.93
C VAL A 309 -7.29 49.97 -26.91
N ALA A 310 -6.04 50.12 -26.49
CA ALA A 310 -4.96 50.45 -27.40
C ALA A 310 -4.80 49.27 -28.36
N PRO A 311 -4.75 49.50 -29.68
CA PRO A 311 -4.59 48.43 -30.64
C PRO A 311 -3.28 47.69 -30.33
N ARG A 312 -3.41 46.38 -30.06
CA ARG A 312 -2.29 45.45 -29.99
C ARG A 312 -1.53 45.53 -31.31
N SER A 313 -0.39 46.21 -31.28
CA SER A 313 0.63 46.10 -32.31
C SER A 313 1.31 44.74 -32.12
N ASP A 314 1.15 43.90 -33.13
CA ASP A 314 2.07 42.87 -33.60
C ASP A 314 3.26 42.54 -32.68
N LEU A 315 3.03 41.63 -31.73
CA LEU A 315 4.12 40.83 -31.18
C LEU A 315 4.15 39.52 -31.97
N ALA A 316 5.20 39.41 -32.78
CA ALA A 316 5.53 38.24 -33.56
C ALA A 316 5.53 36.98 -32.69
N SER A 317 4.76 35.97 -33.13
CA SER A 317 4.85 34.62 -32.61
C SER A 317 6.29 34.12 -32.77
N PRO A 318 6.94 33.58 -31.72
CA PRO A 318 8.17 32.83 -31.90
C PRO A 318 7.86 31.60 -32.77
N ALA A 319 8.62 31.44 -33.84
CA ALA A 319 8.52 30.27 -34.70
C ALA A 319 8.81 29.01 -33.89
N ILE A 320 7.81 28.14 -33.81
CA ILE A 320 7.93 26.79 -33.28
C ILE A 320 8.47 25.94 -34.44
N ASP A 321 9.67 25.38 -34.26
CA ASP A 321 10.24 24.32 -35.11
C ASP A 321 9.29 23.10 -35.11
N GLU A 322 9.11 22.47 -36.27
CA GLU A 322 8.22 21.32 -36.51
C GLU A 322 8.51 20.07 -35.62
N ASN A 323 9.54 20.09 -34.78
CA ASN A 323 9.91 19.00 -33.87
C ASN A 323 9.52 19.22 -32.39
N GLY A 324 8.98 20.37 -32.01
CA GLY A 324 8.37 20.55 -30.67
C GLY A 324 9.32 20.43 -29.47
N GLU A 325 10.64 20.58 -29.66
CA GLU A 325 11.61 20.59 -28.55
C GLU A 325 12.04 22.01 -28.20
N THR A 326 11.89 22.36 -26.93
CA THR A 326 12.45 23.61 -26.38
C THR A 326 13.96 23.45 -26.17
N PRO A 327 14.79 24.42 -26.58
CA PRO A 327 16.23 24.31 -26.41
C PRO A 327 16.58 24.32 -24.92
N ARG A 328 17.27 23.28 -24.46
CA ARG A 328 17.81 23.22 -23.10
C ARG A 328 18.95 24.24 -22.97
N PRO A 329 19.01 25.03 -21.88
CA PRO A 329 20.11 25.95 -21.66
C PRO A 329 21.42 25.18 -21.49
N ASP A 330 22.46 25.68 -22.15
CA ASP A 330 23.82 25.14 -22.10
C ASP A 330 24.40 25.29 -20.68
N PRO A 331 24.78 24.19 -20.01
CA PRO A 331 25.32 24.25 -18.66
C PRO A 331 26.74 24.83 -18.58
N ASN A 332 27.39 25.19 -19.70
CA ASN A 332 28.76 25.71 -19.72
C ASN A 332 28.93 27.00 -20.54
N GLY A 333 27.96 27.92 -20.48
CA GLY A 333 28.12 29.31 -20.93
C GLY A 333 28.68 30.22 -19.81
N PRO A 334 29.44 31.28 -20.16
CA PRO A 334 30.41 31.98 -19.30
C PRO A 334 29.86 32.70 -18.06
#